data_AF-A0A962HDW1-F1
#
_entry.id   AF-A0A962HDW1-F1
#
_cell.length_a   1.000
_cell.length_b   1.000
_cell.length_c   1.000
_cell.angle_alpha   90.00
_cell.angle_beta   90.00
_cell.angle_gamma   90.00
#
_symmetry.space_group_name_H-M   'P 1'
#
loop_
_entity.id
_entity.type
_entity.pdbx_description
1 polymer ?
#
loop_
_entity_poly.entity_id
_entity_poly.type
_entity_poly.pdbx_seq_one_letter_code
_entity_poly.pdbx_strand_id
1 'polypeptide(L)'
;MRDAETGGFVDAEVELTGADSSRSLLKIHGGRAQWQVEGELNLELTASGYTSLSTQLAADTHDVLLWLDPVPAPTAAGSTAGTGVTIVGHVYDFLRGAAVSGARVNIDNEIAYTDSRGQFSLNLPAVDDDEGATAQLSVTADGLPPWSQALTLTNGVSHRIIDLGAGTPGPDHRFDSRQLASPIEDPAAARAPVFPVPQSIRVGFADAGFTTPCCVGSCSAVSVMSLETYVKRGLNDEWIASWTGDSLRAGAIAYRSYGAWHVAHPRTTSYDICSSACCQVNDPDTSASSDTAVNATAGILLSQDGEIFRSEYSAENNAWDDPGDGLPCSNPDLSCGNGFVGSPATGWPCLADSVALGRGCFGHGRGMSQWGTQRWSLDQG
;
A
#
# COMPACT_ATOMS: atom_id res chain seq x y z
N MET A 1 -11.85 11.12 -9.00
CA MET A 1 -10.84 11.93 -8.31
C MET A 1 -11.21 12.06 -6.85
N ARG A 2 -10.28 11.73 -5.97
CA ARG A 2 -10.50 11.63 -4.53
C ARG A 2 -9.34 12.20 -3.75
N ASP A 3 -9.64 12.65 -2.56
CA ASP A 3 -8.68 12.99 -1.53
C ASP A 3 -8.00 11.70 -1.06
N ALA A 4 -6.66 11.67 -1.12
CA ALA A 4 -5.86 10.49 -0.81
C ALA A 4 -5.97 10.02 0.65
N GLU A 5 -6.27 10.93 1.58
CA GLU A 5 -6.39 10.68 3.00
C GLU A 5 -7.80 10.25 3.37
N THR A 6 -8.81 11.02 2.95
CA THR A 6 -10.19 10.83 3.42
C THR A 6 -11.02 9.97 2.49
N GLY A 7 -10.72 9.90 1.19
CA GLY A 7 -11.62 9.29 0.20
C GLY A 7 -12.67 10.21 -0.40
N GLY A 8 -12.78 11.44 0.12
CA GLY A 8 -13.76 12.41 -0.34
C GLY A 8 -13.57 12.80 -1.81
N PHE A 9 -14.66 13.08 -2.50
CA PHE A 9 -14.60 13.59 -3.88
C PHE A 9 -13.97 14.98 -3.92
N VAL A 10 -13.09 15.19 -4.90
CA VAL A 10 -12.35 16.44 -5.09
C VAL A 10 -12.74 17.06 -6.43
N ASP A 11 -13.05 18.35 -6.40
CA ASP A 11 -13.15 19.19 -7.59
C ASP A 11 -11.74 19.58 -8.04
N ALA A 12 -11.42 19.34 -9.31
CA ALA A 12 -10.11 19.74 -9.85
C ALA A 12 -10.18 20.03 -11.35
N GLU A 13 -9.08 20.58 -11.84
CA GLU A 13 -8.82 20.78 -13.25
C GLU A 13 -7.73 19.82 -13.71
N VAL A 14 -7.93 19.20 -14.87
CA VAL A 14 -6.99 18.29 -15.51
C VAL A 14 -6.59 18.87 -16.85
N GLU A 15 -5.33 19.30 -16.99
CA GLU A 15 -4.76 19.64 -18.29
C GLU A 15 -4.37 18.35 -19.00
N LEU A 16 -4.94 18.15 -20.18
CA LEU A 16 -4.70 16.98 -21.04
C LEU A 16 -3.79 17.41 -22.18
N THR A 17 -2.65 16.74 -22.34
CA THR A 17 -1.72 16.95 -23.45
C THR A 17 -1.61 15.69 -24.30
N GLY A 18 -2.05 15.76 -25.56
CA GLY A 18 -1.93 14.68 -26.53
C GLY A 18 -0.53 14.53 -27.12
N ALA A 19 -0.28 13.41 -27.79
CA ALA A 19 1.00 13.12 -28.45
C ALA A 19 1.39 14.14 -29.53
N ASP A 20 0.41 14.82 -30.14
CA ASP A 20 0.60 15.93 -31.10
C ASP A 20 0.83 17.29 -30.42
N SER A 21 1.01 17.30 -29.09
CA SER A 21 1.10 18.50 -28.24
C SER A 21 -0.17 19.35 -28.19
N SER A 22 -1.31 18.84 -28.67
CA SER A 22 -2.61 19.47 -28.44
C SER A 22 -2.91 19.50 -26.94
N ARG A 23 -3.51 20.60 -26.48
CA ARG A 23 -3.86 20.80 -25.07
C ARG A 23 -5.34 21.05 -24.92
N SER A 24 -5.95 20.42 -23.93
CA SER A 24 -7.32 20.67 -23.53
C SER A 24 -7.45 20.66 -22.01
N LEU A 25 -8.53 21.24 -21.49
CA LEU A 25 -8.79 21.32 -20.06
C LEU A 25 -10.09 20.58 -19.74
N LEU A 26 -10.00 19.61 -18.84
CA LEU A 26 -11.15 18.92 -18.27
C LEU A 26 -11.39 19.45 -16.86
N LYS A 27 -12.58 20.01 -16.61
CA LYS A 27 -13.01 20.39 -15.25
C LYS A 27 -13.82 19.25 -14.66
N ILE A 28 -13.40 18.77 -13.49
CA ILE A 28 -14.07 17.71 -12.76
C ILE A 28 -14.82 18.36 -11.59
N HIS A 29 -16.15 18.24 -11.62
CA HIS A 29 -17.04 18.70 -10.54
C HIS A 29 -17.74 17.49 -9.93
N GLY A 30 -17.75 17.42 -8.59
CA GLY A 30 -18.27 16.26 -7.87
C GLY A 30 -17.41 15.01 -8.11
N GLY A 31 -16.08 15.16 -8.21
CA GLY A 31 -15.10 14.07 -8.23
C GLY A 31 -15.16 13.08 -9.40
N ARG A 32 -16.12 13.18 -10.31
CA ARG A 32 -16.28 12.28 -11.47
C ARG A 32 -16.37 13.06 -12.76
N ALA A 33 -15.79 12.49 -13.82
CA ALA A 33 -15.94 12.97 -15.18
C ALA A 33 -15.88 11.79 -16.13
N GLN A 34 -16.50 11.95 -17.30
CA GLN A 34 -16.38 11.00 -18.41
C GLN A 34 -15.90 11.78 -19.63
N TRP A 35 -14.86 11.28 -20.27
CA TRP A 35 -14.32 11.83 -21.50
C TRP A 35 -13.81 10.69 -22.39
N GLN A 36 -13.55 10.99 -23.66
CA GLN A 36 -12.93 10.02 -24.58
C GLN A 36 -11.44 10.32 -24.71
N VAL A 37 -10.63 9.26 -24.65
CA VAL A 37 -9.18 9.33 -24.80
C VAL A 37 -8.83 9.05 -26.27
N GLU A 38 -8.15 9.98 -26.92
CA GLU A 38 -7.56 9.76 -28.25
C GLU A 38 -6.04 9.59 -28.11
N GLY A 39 -5.56 8.34 -28.22
CA GLY A 39 -4.14 8.05 -28.07
C GLY A 39 -3.63 8.17 -26.64
N GLU A 40 -2.33 8.30 -26.49
CA GLU A 40 -1.68 8.48 -25.20
C GLU A 40 -1.82 9.94 -24.74
N LEU A 41 -2.22 10.14 -23.47
CA LEU A 41 -2.42 11.46 -22.88
C LEU A 41 -1.52 11.64 -21.67
N ASN A 42 -0.82 12.78 -21.61
CA ASN A 42 -0.21 13.27 -20.38
C ASN A 42 -1.23 14.13 -19.65
N LEU A 43 -1.38 13.91 -18.35
CA LEU A 43 -2.33 14.57 -17.48
C LEU A 43 -1.57 15.36 -16.42
N GLU A 44 -1.92 16.63 -16.24
CA GLU A 44 -1.53 17.43 -15.07
C GLU A 44 -2.79 17.77 -14.26
N LEU A 45 -2.87 17.26 -13.04
CA LEU A 45 -4.01 17.43 -12.16
C LEU A 45 -3.75 18.54 -11.15
N THR A 46 -4.69 19.48 -11.02
CA THR A 46 -4.58 20.60 -10.07
C THR A 46 -5.89 20.84 -9.32
N ALA A 47 -5.82 20.85 -7.99
CA ALA A 47 -6.95 21.20 -7.11
C ALA A 47 -6.48 22.17 -6.02
N SER A 48 -7.35 23.11 -5.64
CA SER A 48 -7.06 24.02 -4.53
C SER A 48 -6.90 23.25 -3.22
N GLY A 49 -5.76 23.41 -2.55
CA GLY A 49 -5.45 22.71 -1.29
C GLY A 49 -4.84 21.32 -1.49
N TYR A 50 -4.40 20.97 -2.69
CA TYR A 50 -3.76 19.69 -2.99
C TYR A 50 -2.44 19.88 -3.74
N THR A 51 -1.57 18.89 -3.64
CA THR A 51 -0.35 18.79 -4.45
C THR A 51 -0.74 18.44 -5.88
N SER A 52 -0.15 19.09 -6.88
CA SER A 52 -0.40 18.71 -8.27
C SER A 52 0.17 17.32 -8.54
N LEU A 53 -0.50 16.58 -9.42
CA LEU A 53 -0.09 15.23 -9.79
C LEU A 53 0.02 15.15 -11.30
N SER A 54 1.16 14.68 -11.79
CA SER A 54 1.39 14.40 -13.20
C SER A 54 1.33 12.90 -13.46
N THR A 55 0.65 12.47 -14.52
CA THR A 55 0.57 11.06 -14.91
C THR A 55 0.35 10.90 -16.41
N GLN A 56 0.34 9.66 -16.88
CA GLN A 56 0.09 9.33 -18.27
C GLN A 56 -0.93 8.20 -18.41
N LEU A 57 -1.90 8.36 -19.31
CA LEU A 57 -2.91 7.35 -19.62
C LEU A 57 -2.77 6.86 -21.06
N ALA A 58 -2.78 5.54 -21.23
CA ALA A 58 -2.88 4.92 -22.55
C ALA A 58 -4.33 4.97 -23.08
N ALA A 59 -4.48 4.91 -24.40
CA ALA A 59 -5.78 5.03 -25.09
C ALA A 59 -6.83 4.00 -24.66
N ASP A 60 -6.38 2.82 -24.23
CA ASP A 60 -7.22 1.70 -23.81
C ASP A 60 -7.49 1.68 -22.31
N THR A 61 -7.07 2.71 -21.58
CA THR A 61 -7.31 2.80 -20.13
C THR A 61 -8.75 3.22 -19.88
N HIS A 62 -9.49 2.39 -19.15
CA HIS A 62 -10.86 2.64 -18.71
C HIS A 62 -10.91 2.56 -17.17
N ASP A 63 -11.99 3.10 -16.59
CA ASP A 63 -12.23 3.09 -15.14
C ASP A 63 -11.01 3.57 -14.33
N VAL A 64 -10.75 4.87 -14.41
CA VAL A 64 -9.60 5.52 -13.78
C VAL A 64 -10.00 6.20 -12.48
N LEU A 65 -9.34 5.82 -11.39
CA LEU A 65 -9.39 6.55 -10.11
C LEU A 65 -8.12 7.39 -9.96
N LEU A 66 -8.28 8.64 -9.57
CA LEU A 66 -7.19 9.60 -9.40
C LEU A 66 -7.20 10.07 -7.94
N TRP A 67 -6.09 9.90 -7.22
CA TRP A 67 -5.91 10.33 -5.85
C TRP A 67 -5.03 11.57 -5.78
N LEU A 68 -5.47 12.60 -5.05
CA LEU A 68 -4.72 13.82 -4.80
C LEU A 68 -4.37 13.95 -3.32
N ASP A 69 -3.10 14.28 -3.04
CA ASP A 69 -2.62 14.49 -1.68
C ASP A 69 -2.95 15.91 -1.18
N PRO A 70 -3.66 16.06 -0.04
CA PRO A 70 -3.99 17.37 0.51
C PRO A 70 -2.75 18.12 1.05
N VAL A 71 -2.83 19.45 1.09
CA VAL A 71 -1.78 20.38 1.56
C VAL A 71 -2.32 21.32 2.66
N PRO A 72 -1.62 21.46 3.82
CA PRO A 72 -0.41 20.73 4.19
C PRO A 72 -0.70 19.24 4.36
N ALA A 73 0.33 18.41 4.18
CA ALA A 73 0.22 17.01 4.54
C ALA A 73 -0.32 16.92 5.99
N PRO A 74 -1.32 16.08 6.25
CA PRO A 74 -1.94 15.98 7.56
C PRO A 74 -0.86 15.71 8.61
N THR A 75 -0.92 16.43 9.72
CA THR A 75 -0.16 16.04 10.91
C THR A 75 -0.60 14.64 11.27
N ALA A 76 0.35 13.68 11.33
CA ALA A 76 0.10 12.34 11.82
C ALA A 76 -0.79 12.44 13.06
N ALA A 77 -2.04 12.03 12.93
CA ALA A 77 -3.02 12.14 14.01
C ALA A 77 -2.36 11.51 15.24
N GLY A 78 -2.16 12.32 16.29
CA GLY A 78 -1.28 12.00 17.41
C GLY A 78 -1.43 10.55 17.81
N SER A 79 -0.44 9.73 17.45
CA SER A 79 -0.43 8.31 17.70
C SER A 79 -0.13 8.12 19.18
N THR A 80 -1.14 8.24 20.04
CA THR A 80 -1.06 7.49 21.29
C THR A 80 -1.12 6.04 20.89
N ALA A 81 0.00 5.34 21.04
CA ALA A 81 0.07 3.89 21.02
C ALA A 81 -0.95 3.35 22.03
N GLY A 82 -2.19 3.18 21.57
CA GLY A 82 -3.20 2.46 22.31
C GLY A 82 -2.74 1.02 22.37
N THR A 83 -2.82 0.40 23.55
CA THR A 83 -2.57 -1.03 23.73
C THR A 83 -3.74 -1.86 23.18
N GLY A 84 -4.27 -1.51 22.00
CA GLY A 84 -5.53 -2.00 21.46
C GLY A 84 -5.61 -1.80 19.95
N VAL A 85 -6.71 -2.24 19.34
CA VAL A 85 -6.95 -2.07 17.91
C VAL A 85 -7.93 -0.91 17.70
N THR A 86 -7.50 0.12 16.98
CA THR A 86 -8.34 1.25 16.61
C THR A 86 -8.56 1.25 15.09
N ILE A 87 -9.81 1.23 14.67
CA ILE A 87 -10.20 1.33 13.25
C ILE A 87 -10.91 2.66 13.07
N VAL A 88 -10.30 3.56 12.31
CA VAL A 88 -10.89 4.82 11.88
C VAL A 88 -11.17 4.77 10.39
N GLY A 89 -12.06 5.62 9.91
CA GLY A 89 -12.30 5.66 8.48
C GLY A 89 -13.42 6.59 8.06
N HIS A 90 -13.68 6.56 6.77
CA HIS A 90 -14.74 7.30 6.13
C HIS A 90 -15.63 6.38 5.29
N VAL A 91 -16.94 6.64 5.30
CA VAL A 91 -17.93 5.91 4.51
C VAL A 91 -18.55 6.83 3.47
N TYR A 92 -18.56 6.40 2.21
CA TYR A 92 -19.14 7.12 1.08
C TYR A 92 -20.16 6.26 0.32
N ASP A 93 -21.14 6.93 -0.30
CA ASP A 93 -21.93 6.37 -1.37
C ASP A 93 -21.04 6.31 -2.61
N PHE A 94 -20.72 5.12 -3.11
CA PHE A 94 -19.81 4.96 -4.23
C PHE A 94 -20.24 5.79 -5.44
N LEU A 95 -21.51 5.72 -5.83
CA LEU A 95 -22.01 6.34 -7.05
C LEU A 95 -22.03 7.86 -6.92
N ARG A 96 -22.48 8.38 -5.77
CA ARG A 96 -22.65 9.82 -5.55
C ARG A 96 -21.38 10.51 -5.03
N GLY A 97 -20.47 9.75 -4.43
CA GLY A 97 -19.32 10.25 -3.65
C GLY A 97 -19.70 11.11 -2.44
N ALA A 98 -20.96 11.05 -2.03
CA ALA A 98 -21.44 11.75 -0.86
C ALA A 98 -21.01 10.98 0.39
N ALA A 99 -20.50 11.69 1.39
CA ALA A 99 -20.25 11.13 2.70
C ALA A 99 -21.56 10.60 3.29
N VAL A 100 -21.55 9.37 3.80
CA VAL A 100 -22.74 8.73 4.37
C VAL A 100 -22.77 9.04 5.85
N SER A 101 -23.71 9.87 6.28
CA SER A 101 -23.93 10.18 7.70
C SER A 101 -24.86 9.15 8.34
N GLY A 102 -24.55 8.73 9.57
CA GLY A 102 -25.36 7.76 10.32
C GLY A 102 -25.26 6.32 9.83
N ALA A 103 -24.28 5.97 8.98
CA ALA A 103 -23.99 4.59 8.65
C ALA A 103 -23.59 3.84 9.93
N ARG A 104 -24.16 2.64 10.13
CA ARG A 104 -23.82 1.76 11.25
C ARG A 104 -22.60 0.94 10.86
N VAL A 105 -21.50 1.15 11.56
CA VAL A 105 -20.24 0.39 11.41
C VAL A 105 -20.15 -0.58 12.57
N ASN A 106 -19.94 -1.86 12.29
CA ASN A 106 -19.96 -2.93 13.29
C ASN A 106 -18.82 -3.90 13.07
N ILE A 107 -18.10 -4.22 14.14
CA ILE A 107 -17.11 -5.28 14.19
C ILE A 107 -17.26 -5.99 15.54
N ASP A 108 -17.45 -7.31 15.49
CA ASP A 108 -17.81 -8.13 16.66
C ASP A 108 -18.96 -7.51 17.48
N ASN A 109 -18.68 -7.13 18.73
CA ASN A 109 -19.64 -6.50 19.66
C ASN A 109 -19.57 -4.97 19.67
N GLU A 110 -18.65 -4.37 18.93
CA GLU A 110 -18.44 -2.92 18.89
C GLU A 110 -19.20 -2.28 17.73
N ILE A 111 -19.83 -1.14 18.01
CA ILE A 111 -20.66 -0.40 17.07
C ILE A 111 -20.27 1.07 17.10
N ALA A 112 -20.07 1.65 15.93
CA ALA A 112 -19.91 3.08 15.72
C ALA A 112 -20.91 3.58 14.67
N TYR A 113 -21.10 4.90 14.65
CA TYR A 113 -21.90 5.58 13.64
C TYR A 113 -21.09 6.67 12.99
N THR A 114 -21.25 6.85 11.69
CA THR A 114 -20.54 7.88 10.95
C THR A 114 -21.08 9.28 11.24
N ASP A 115 -20.19 10.26 11.33
CA ASP A 115 -20.55 11.69 11.47
C ASP A 115 -21.06 12.29 10.14
N SER A 116 -21.28 13.61 10.08
CA SER A 116 -21.72 14.28 8.86
C SER A 116 -20.69 14.29 7.72
N ARG A 117 -19.44 13.98 8.02
CA ARG A 117 -18.34 13.80 7.05
C ARG A 117 -18.10 12.31 6.75
N GLY A 118 -19.01 11.43 7.16
CA GLY A 118 -18.87 9.99 6.96
C GLY A 118 -17.80 9.35 7.85
N GLN A 119 -17.21 10.09 8.80
CA GLN A 119 -16.11 9.61 9.62
C GLN A 119 -16.62 8.71 10.75
N PHE A 120 -15.92 7.60 11.03
CA PHE A 120 -16.16 6.74 12.20
C PHE A 120 -14.86 6.42 12.95
N SER A 121 -15.01 5.90 14.17
CA SER A 121 -13.93 5.33 14.97
C SER A 121 -14.48 4.18 15.81
N LEU A 122 -13.81 3.03 15.75
CA LEU A 122 -14.04 1.84 16.56
C LEU A 122 -12.79 1.54 17.38
N ASN A 123 -12.97 1.12 18.63
CA ASN A 123 -11.88 0.71 19.51
C ASN A 123 -12.18 -0.70 20.02
N LEU A 124 -11.25 -1.61 19.80
CA LEU A 124 -11.31 -3.00 20.21
C LEU A 124 -10.20 -3.28 21.23
N PRO A 125 -10.36 -4.34 22.06
CA PRO A 125 -9.28 -4.82 22.91
C PRO A 125 -8.01 -5.14 22.12
N ALA A 126 -6.88 -5.17 22.81
CA ALA A 126 -5.63 -5.67 22.24
C ALA A 126 -5.82 -7.08 21.71
N VAL A 127 -5.21 -7.35 20.55
CA VAL A 127 -5.09 -8.70 20.02
C VAL A 127 -3.68 -9.20 20.28
N ASP A 128 -3.53 -10.51 20.38
CA ASP A 128 -2.19 -11.09 20.28
C ASP A 128 -1.79 -11.02 18.80
N ASP A 129 -0.76 -10.24 18.49
CA ASP A 129 -0.27 -10.10 17.13
C ASP A 129 0.20 -11.45 16.56
N ASP A 130 0.56 -12.42 17.43
CA ASP A 130 1.05 -13.74 17.01
C ASP A 130 -0.06 -14.74 16.60
N GLU A 131 -1.34 -14.46 16.88
CA GLU A 131 -2.46 -15.38 16.58
C GLU A 131 -3.30 -14.99 15.36
N GLY A 132 -2.96 -13.89 14.67
CA GLY A 132 -3.66 -13.49 13.43
C GLY A 132 -5.17 -13.34 13.63
N ALA A 133 -5.58 -12.65 14.69
CA ALA A 133 -6.99 -12.49 15.03
C ALA A 133 -7.78 -11.90 13.85
N THR A 134 -8.81 -12.63 13.39
CA THR A 134 -9.66 -12.16 12.30
C THR A 134 -11.02 -11.73 12.81
N ALA A 135 -11.56 -10.66 12.25
CA ALA A 135 -12.90 -10.16 12.59
C ALA A 135 -13.63 -9.66 11.34
N GLN A 136 -14.96 -9.69 11.38
CA GLN A 136 -15.79 -9.24 10.26
C GLN A 136 -16.22 -7.79 10.49
N LEU A 137 -15.64 -6.85 9.75
CA LEU A 137 -16.15 -5.48 9.68
C LEU A 137 -17.36 -5.45 8.74
N SER A 138 -18.43 -4.79 9.17
CA SER A 138 -19.65 -4.61 8.38
C SER A 138 -20.16 -3.18 8.48
N VAL A 139 -20.71 -2.68 7.38
CA VAL A 139 -21.28 -1.33 7.30
C VAL A 139 -22.66 -1.40 6.64
N THR A 140 -23.64 -0.79 7.28
CA THR A 140 -25.00 -0.64 6.73
C THR A 140 -25.47 0.80 6.81
N ALA A 141 -26.21 1.23 5.79
CA ALA A 141 -26.84 2.55 5.75
C ALA A 141 -28.15 2.48 4.97
N ASP A 142 -29.11 3.32 5.34
CA ASP A 142 -30.44 3.32 4.73
C ASP A 142 -30.37 3.60 3.23
N GLY A 143 -31.00 2.72 2.44
CA GLY A 143 -31.08 2.88 0.98
C GLY A 143 -29.78 2.55 0.22
N LEU A 144 -28.73 2.08 0.91
CA LEU A 144 -27.48 1.67 0.28
C LEU A 144 -27.22 0.16 0.48
N PRO A 145 -26.55 -0.52 -0.47
CA PRO A 145 -26.16 -1.92 -0.30
C PRO A 145 -25.28 -2.11 0.94
N PRO A 146 -25.47 -3.18 1.72
CA PRO A 146 -24.59 -3.50 2.83
C PRO A 146 -23.18 -3.84 2.32
N TRP A 147 -22.18 -3.57 3.15
CA TRP A 147 -20.78 -3.84 2.86
C TRP A 147 -20.18 -4.64 4.01
N SER A 148 -19.22 -5.53 3.71
CA SER A 148 -18.50 -6.29 4.73
C SER A 148 -17.13 -6.74 4.24
N GLN A 149 -16.16 -6.81 5.14
CA GLN A 149 -14.82 -7.33 4.87
C GLN A 149 -14.30 -8.13 6.06
N ALA A 150 -13.63 -9.25 5.79
CA ALA A 150 -12.88 -9.97 6.82
C ALA A 150 -11.53 -9.27 7.00
N LEU A 151 -11.23 -8.85 8.22
CA LEU A 151 -10.03 -8.10 8.57
C LEU A 151 -9.08 -8.96 9.38
N THR A 152 -7.79 -8.77 9.15
CA THR A 152 -6.74 -9.21 10.08
C THR A 152 -6.48 -8.06 11.05
N LEU A 153 -6.78 -8.29 12.32
CA LEU A 153 -6.63 -7.29 13.37
C LEU A 153 -5.16 -7.18 13.77
N THR A 154 -4.67 -5.94 13.82
CA THR A 154 -3.32 -5.60 14.29
C THR A 154 -3.41 -4.48 15.32
N ASN A 155 -2.61 -4.57 16.38
CA ASN A 155 -2.56 -3.50 17.38
C ASN A 155 -2.12 -2.17 16.75
N GLY A 156 -2.73 -1.07 17.19
CA GLY A 156 -2.49 0.27 16.66
C GLY A 156 -3.69 0.82 15.91
N VAL A 157 -3.43 1.83 15.06
CA VAL A 157 -4.48 2.56 14.33
C VAL A 157 -4.43 2.18 12.86
N SER A 158 -5.58 1.79 12.31
CA SER A 158 -5.77 1.55 10.89
C SER A 158 -6.85 2.47 10.33
N HIS A 159 -6.66 2.94 9.11
CA HIS A 159 -7.60 3.79 8.39
C HIS A 159 -8.29 3.02 7.26
N ARG A 160 -9.56 3.35 6.99
CA ARG A 160 -10.40 2.67 6.00
C ARG A 160 -11.21 3.68 5.19
N ILE A 161 -11.14 3.57 3.87
CA ILE A 161 -12.07 4.25 2.95
C ILE A 161 -13.08 3.22 2.46
N ILE A 162 -14.35 3.36 2.85
CA ILE A 162 -15.42 2.38 2.57
C ILE A 162 -16.42 2.98 1.60
N ASP A 163 -16.58 2.34 0.44
CA ASP A 163 -17.52 2.73 -0.60
C ASP A 163 -18.72 1.78 -0.64
N LEU A 164 -19.86 2.24 -0.12
CA LEU A 164 -21.11 1.49 -0.20
C LEU A 164 -21.60 1.47 -1.65
N GLY A 165 -21.75 0.27 -2.21
CA GLY A 165 -22.19 0.05 -3.59
C GLY A 165 -21.05 -0.09 -4.62
N ALA A 166 -19.78 -0.07 -4.21
CA ALA A 166 -18.64 -0.38 -5.09
C ALA A 166 -18.45 -1.88 -5.38
N GLY A 167 -19.14 -2.74 -4.62
CA GLY A 167 -18.86 -4.17 -4.54
C GLY A 167 -18.33 -4.55 -3.16
N THR A 168 -18.01 -5.83 -2.98
CA THR A 168 -17.45 -6.35 -1.73
C THR A 168 -15.97 -6.61 -1.95
N PRO A 169 -15.06 -6.02 -1.14
CA PRO A 169 -13.64 -6.30 -1.26
C PRO A 169 -13.32 -7.76 -0.91
N GLY A 170 -12.18 -8.21 -1.40
CA GLY A 170 -11.59 -9.47 -0.95
C GLY A 170 -11.27 -9.47 0.55
N PRO A 171 -10.88 -10.63 1.11
CA PRO A 171 -10.34 -10.67 2.46
C PRO A 171 -9.09 -9.79 2.56
N ASP A 172 -8.87 -9.22 3.74
CA ASP A 172 -7.62 -8.55 4.10
C ASP A 172 -6.43 -9.50 3.89
N HIS A 173 -5.34 -8.98 3.31
CA HIS A 173 -4.19 -9.75 2.86
C HIS A 173 -2.96 -9.65 3.78
N ARG A 174 -3.07 -8.95 4.91
CA ARG A 174 -1.96 -8.80 5.87
C ARG A 174 -1.41 -10.14 6.37
N PHE A 175 -0.08 -10.20 6.46
CA PHE A 175 0.65 -11.38 6.94
C PHE A 175 0.43 -11.66 8.43
N ASP A 176 0.39 -12.95 8.77
CA ASP A 176 0.39 -13.50 10.13
C ASP A 176 1.79 -13.39 10.75
N SER A 177 1.90 -12.74 11.92
CA SER A 177 3.16 -12.62 12.67
C SER A 177 3.47 -13.92 13.36
N ARG A 178 4.32 -14.77 12.76
CA ARG A 178 5.04 -15.74 13.60
C ARG A 178 6.38 -15.14 14.00
N GLN A 179 6.40 -14.68 15.26
CA GLN A 179 7.58 -14.40 16.08
C GLN A 179 8.26 -13.03 15.84
N LEU A 180 8.26 -12.19 16.88
CA LEU A 180 9.42 -11.51 17.52
C LEU A 180 9.10 -10.09 18.02
N ALA A 181 9.47 -9.80 19.28
CA ALA A 181 9.00 -8.65 20.06
C ALA A 181 10.10 -7.70 20.63
N SER A 182 9.66 -6.45 20.85
CA SER A 182 10.11 -5.39 21.81
C SER A 182 11.22 -4.35 21.42
N PRO A 183 11.21 -3.09 21.96
CA PRO A 183 11.53 -1.88 21.16
C PRO A 183 12.59 -0.84 21.68
N ILE A 184 12.87 0.19 20.83
CA ILE A 184 13.38 1.61 20.98
C ILE A 184 14.94 1.82 20.95
N GLU A 185 15.65 2.75 20.23
CA GLU A 185 15.45 4.15 19.69
C GLU A 185 16.37 4.54 18.46
N ASP A 186 16.12 5.73 17.87
CA ASP A 186 16.34 6.33 16.51
C ASP A 186 17.72 6.31 15.77
N PRO A 187 17.77 6.14 14.41
CA PRO A 187 19.00 6.05 13.61
C PRO A 187 19.35 7.32 12.79
N ALA A 188 20.61 7.35 12.31
CA ALA A 188 21.20 8.45 11.54
C ALA A 188 20.79 8.50 10.06
N ALA A 189 20.78 9.73 9.53
CA ALA A 189 20.21 10.13 8.23
C ALA A 189 20.76 9.39 6.98
N ALA A 190 19.85 8.72 6.27
CA ALA A 190 20.06 8.24 4.91
C ALA A 190 20.10 9.41 3.90
N ARG A 191 20.93 9.29 2.86
CA ARG A 191 21.10 10.31 1.81
C ARG A 191 20.02 10.19 0.73
N ALA A 192 19.58 11.34 0.22
CA ALA A 192 18.61 11.45 -0.88
C ALA A 192 19.13 10.80 -2.19
N PRO A 193 18.24 10.22 -3.00
CA PRO A 193 18.61 9.55 -4.26
C PRO A 193 19.10 10.53 -5.34
N VAL A 194 19.82 9.98 -6.33
CA VAL A 194 20.41 10.70 -7.47
C VAL A 194 19.44 10.76 -8.68
N PHE A 195 18.26 10.15 -8.58
CA PHE A 195 17.25 10.03 -9.65
C PHE A 195 15.97 10.80 -9.31
N PRO A 196 15.23 11.31 -10.32
CA PRO A 196 13.92 11.88 -10.07
C PRO A 196 13.00 10.77 -9.55
N VAL A 197 12.47 10.99 -8.35
CA VAL A 197 11.41 10.13 -7.78
C VAL A 197 10.17 10.28 -8.67
N PRO A 198 9.58 9.19 -9.18
CA PRO A 198 8.34 9.28 -9.94
C PRO A 198 7.25 9.97 -9.12
N GLN A 199 6.56 10.94 -9.72
CA GLN A 199 5.49 11.66 -9.02
C GLN A 199 4.26 10.80 -8.80
N SER A 200 3.93 9.94 -9.77
CA SER A 200 2.76 9.07 -9.73
C SER A 200 3.11 7.63 -10.06
N ILE A 201 2.21 6.72 -9.66
CA ILE A 201 2.19 5.33 -10.08
C ILE A 201 0.76 4.92 -10.44
N ARG A 202 0.64 4.03 -11.44
CA ARG A 202 -0.61 3.49 -11.98
C ARG A 202 -0.76 2.04 -11.55
N VAL A 203 -1.69 1.78 -10.64
CA VAL A 203 -1.95 0.44 -10.07
C VAL A 203 -3.19 -0.16 -10.72
N GLY A 204 -3.06 -1.33 -11.33
CA GLY A 204 -4.19 -2.05 -11.92
C GLY A 204 -5.05 -2.76 -10.88
N PHE A 205 -6.37 -2.77 -11.09
CA PHE A 205 -7.38 -3.51 -10.30
C PHE A 205 -8.29 -4.33 -11.21
N ALA A 206 -8.95 -5.36 -10.66
CA ALA A 206 -9.81 -6.25 -11.44
C ALA A 206 -11.20 -5.68 -11.73
N ASP A 207 -11.63 -4.63 -11.01
CA ASP A 207 -12.96 -4.04 -11.09
C ASP A 207 -12.96 -2.51 -10.93
N ALA A 208 -13.99 -1.84 -11.48
CA ALA A 208 -14.16 -0.38 -11.42
C ALA A 208 -14.51 0.17 -10.03
N GLY A 209 -14.79 -0.71 -9.05
CA GLY A 209 -14.89 -0.35 -7.64
C GLY A 209 -13.53 -0.25 -6.95
N PHE A 210 -12.45 -0.70 -7.60
CA PHE A 210 -11.09 -0.76 -7.03
C PHE A 210 -11.05 -1.56 -5.73
N THR A 211 -11.87 -2.62 -5.64
CA THR A 211 -12.03 -3.43 -4.43
C THR A 211 -11.47 -4.85 -4.58
N THR A 212 -11.27 -5.30 -5.82
CA THR A 212 -10.78 -6.62 -6.16
C THR A 212 -9.35 -6.52 -6.73
N PRO A 213 -8.36 -7.12 -6.07
CA PRO A 213 -6.99 -7.09 -6.57
C PRO A 213 -6.88 -7.91 -7.87
N CYS A 214 -5.93 -7.55 -8.74
CA CYS A 214 -5.68 -8.28 -9.98
C CYS A 214 -4.25 -8.81 -10.07
N CYS A 215 -4.08 -9.90 -10.81
CA CYS A 215 -2.79 -10.33 -11.33
C CYS A 215 -2.61 -9.83 -12.77
N VAL A 216 -1.40 -9.95 -13.31
CA VAL A 216 -1.09 -9.51 -14.68
C VAL A 216 -2.07 -10.14 -15.68
N GLY A 217 -2.66 -9.30 -16.54
CA GLY A 217 -3.59 -9.72 -17.59
C GLY A 217 -5.06 -9.82 -17.17
N SER A 218 -5.38 -9.64 -15.87
CA SER A 218 -6.77 -9.61 -15.38
C SER A 218 -7.23 -8.24 -14.86
N CYS A 219 -6.39 -7.22 -15.00
CA CYS A 219 -6.69 -5.85 -14.56
C CYS A 219 -7.56 -5.13 -15.59
N SER A 220 -8.65 -4.52 -15.16
CA SER A 220 -9.61 -3.80 -16.02
C SER A 220 -9.81 -2.33 -15.62
N ALA A 221 -9.34 -1.93 -14.44
CA ALA A 221 -9.40 -0.57 -13.91
C ALA A 221 -8.02 -0.11 -13.43
N VAL A 222 -7.79 1.20 -13.37
CA VAL A 222 -6.49 1.78 -12.99
C VAL A 222 -6.65 2.85 -11.90
N SER A 223 -5.97 2.66 -10.78
CA SER A 223 -5.87 3.62 -9.69
C SER A 223 -4.54 4.36 -9.81
N VAL A 224 -4.59 5.68 -9.96
CA VAL A 224 -3.43 6.56 -10.07
C VAL A 224 -3.31 7.38 -8.80
N MET A 225 -2.12 7.42 -8.24
CA MET A 225 -1.83 8.11 -6.98
C MET A 225 -0.38 8.58 -6.94
N SER A 226 -0.03 9.40 -5.95
CA SER A 226 1.38 9.73 -5.72
C SER A 226 2.14 8.49 -5.25
N LEU A 227 3.46 8.48 -5.46
CA LEU A 227 4.28 7.37 -5.00
C LEU A 227 4.21 7.22 -3.46
N GLU A 228 4.06 8.29 -2.71
CA GLU A 228 3.94 8.19 -1.25
C GLU A 228 2.56 7.68 -0.81
N THR A 229 1.47 8.08 -1.48
CA THR A 229 0.14 7.48 -1.25
C THR A 229 0.18 5.97 -1.53
N TYR A 230 0.89 5.57 -2.58
CA TYR A 230 1.04 4.17 -2.96
C TYR A 230 1.71 3.34 -1.86
N VAL A 231 2.81 3.82 -1.27
CA VAL A 231 3.50 3.10 -0.19
C VAL A 231 2.62 3.02 1.07
N LYS A 232 1.89 4.10 1.42
CA LYS A 232 0.97 4.10 2.57
C LYS A 232 -0.12 3.02 2.47
N ARG A 233 -0.57 2.75 1.25
CA ARG A 233 -1.66 1.84 0.89
C ARG A 233 -1.28 0.38 0.70
N GLY A 234 -0.03 0.02 0.96
CA GLY A 234 0.37 -1.38 0.85
C GLY A 234 1.51 -1.80 1.75
N LEU A 235 2.21 -0.86 2.40
CA LEU A 235 3.25 -1.23 3.36
C LEU A 235 2.69 -2.08 4.50
N ASN A 236 1.48 -1.81 5.00
CA ASN A 236 0.86 -2.62 6.05
C ASN A 236 0.52 -4.06 5.62
N ASP A 237 0.41 -4.31 4.32
CA ASP A 237 0.10 -5.65 3.80
C ASP A 237 1.35 -6.49 3.60
N GLU A 238 2.51 -5.85 3.55
CA GLU A 238 3.81 -6.49 3.32
C GLU A 238 4.70 -6.46 4.59
N TRP A 239 4.58 -5.42 5.40
CA TRP A 239 5.22 -5.30 6.71
C TRP A 239 4.15 -5.18 7.79
N ILE A 240 4.28 -6.00 8.83
CA ILE A 240 3.31 -6.02 9.92
C ILE A 240 3.37 -4.69 10.67
N ALA A 241 2.26 -3.96 10.70
CA ALA A 241 2.22 -2.59 11.20
C ALA A 241 2.65 -2.43 12.68
N SER A 242 2.62 -3.49 13.48
CA SER A 242 3.10 -3.48 14.88
C SER A 242 4.60 -3.71 15.03
N TRP A 243 5.33 -3.99 13.94
CA TRP A 243 6.79 -4.08 13.94
C TRP A 243 7.46 -2.75 14.27
N THR A 244 8.75 -2.85 14.56
CA THR A 244 9.59 -1.71 14.92
C THR A 244 9.61 -0.64 13.83
N GLY A 245 9.74 0.63 14.23
CA GLY A 245 9.78 1.75 13.29
C GLY A 245 10.90 1.63 12.25
N ASP A 246 12.06 1.09 12.61
CA ASP A 246 13.17 0.91 11.67
C ASP A 246 12.92 -0.25 10.69
N SER A 247 12.27 -1.33 11.12
CA SER A 247 11.77 -2.37 10.21
C SER A 247 10.77 -1.80 9.21
N LEU A 248 9.80 -1.01 9.68
CA LEU A 248 8.81 -0.34 8.81
C LEU A 248 9.46 0.67 7.87
N ARG A 249 10.47 1.44 8.32
CA ARG A 249 11.22 2.39 7.48
C ARG A 249 12.02 1.67 6.39
N ALA A 250 12.67 0.55 6.72
CA ALA A 250 13.37 -0.29 5.74
C ALA A 250 12.38 -0.87 4.71
N GLY A 251 11.24 -1.38 5.19
CA GLY A 251 10.14 -1.85 4.36
C GLY A 251 9.57 -0.77 3.44
N ALA A 252 9.36 0.45 3.95
CA ALA A 252 8.88 1.58 3.15
C ALA A 252 9.83 1.89 1.98
N ILE A 253 11.15 1.89 2.23
CA ILE A 253 12.15 2.12 1.19
C ILE A 253 12.12 1.00 0.15
N ALA A 254 12.05 -0.26 0.57
CA ALA A 254 11.98 -1.42 -0.34
C ALA A 254 10.69 -1.44 -1.16
N TYR A 255 9.54 -1.24 -0.52
CA TYR A 255 8.23 -1.19 -1.18
C TYR A 255 8.19 -0.06 -2.22
N ARG A 256 8.61 1.15 -1.83
CA ARG A 256 8.69 2.33 -2.70
C ARG A 256 9.60 2.09 -3.91
N SER A 257 10.78 1.53 -3.69
CA SER A 257 11.76 1.30 -4.75
C SER A 257 11.27 0.27 -5.76
N TYR A 258 10.54 -0.75 -5.31
CA TYR A 258 9.94 -1.74 -6.20
C TYR A 258 8.83 -1.14 -7.07
N GLY A 259 7.91 -0.38 -6.47
CA GLY A 259 6.89 0.36 -7.22
C GLY A 259 7.49 1.35 -8.21
N ALA A 260 8.47 2.15 -7.77
CA ALA A 260 9.16 3.12 -8.63
C ALA A 260 9.91 2.45 -9.79
N TRP A 261 10.48 1.26 -9.58
CA TRP A 261 11.07 0.47 -10.66
C TRP A 261 10.04 0.09 -11.72
N HIS A 262 8.82 -0.31 -11.32
CA HIS A 262 7.72 -0.62 -12.25
C HIS A 262 7.17 0.62 -12.95
N VAL A 263 7.29 1.83 -12.40
CA VAL A 263 6.98 3.05 -13.17
C VAL A 263 7.94 3.21 -14.35
N ALA A 264 9.23 2.90 -14.16
CA ALA A 264 10.21 2.89 -15.25
C ALA A 264 10.10 1.66 -16.16
N HIS A 265 9.48 0.57 -15.68
CA HIS A 265 9.36 -0.72 -16.35
C HIS A 265 7.92 -1.25 -16.27
N PRO A 266 6.95 -0.55 -16.88
CA PRO A 266 5.54 -0.82 -16.64
C PRO A 266 5.14 -2.20 -17.18
N ARG A 267 4.25 -2.88 -16.44
CA ARG A 267 3.72 -4.19 -16.84
C ARG A 267 2.97 -4.14 -18.16
N THR A 268 2.24 -3.05 -18.41
CA THR A 268 1.51 -2.80 -19.64
C THR A 268 1.56 -1.31 -19.97
N THR A 269 1.03 -0.91 -21.12
CA THR A 269 0.87 0.52 -21.44
C THR A 269 -0.10 1.25 -20.51
N SER A 270 -1.10 0.54 -19.97
CA SER A 270 -2.20 1.13 -19.21
C SER A 270 -1.91 1.25 -17.70
N TYR A 271 -1.05 0.37 -17.15
CA TYR A 271 -0.66 0.40 -15.73
C TYR A 271 0.79 -0.05 -15.51
N ASP A 272 1.38 0.47 -14.44
CA ASP A 272 2.76 0.21 -14.05
C ASP A 272 2.87 -1.12 -13.29
N ILE A 273 1.99 -1.35 -12.31
CA ILE A 273 2.00 -2.51 -11.42
C ILE A 273 0.58 -3.03 -11.12
N CYS A 274 0.45 -4.31 -10.74
CA CYS A 274 -0.83 -4.92 -10.36
C CYS A 274 -1.02 -4.96 -8.83
N SER A 275 -2.26 -4.90 -8.32
CA SER A 275 -2.57 -4.73 -6.89
C SER A 275 -2.54 -6.00 -6.01
N SER A 276 -2.18 -7.15 -6.57
CA SER A 276 -2.09 -8.43 -5.82
C SER A 276 -0.66 -8.87 -5.56
N ALA A 277 -0.50 -9.95 -4.78
CA ALA A 277 0.76 -10.64 -4.54
C ALA A 277 1.46 -11.17 -5.82
N CYS A 278 0.81 -11.16 -6.99
CA CYS A 278 1.49 -11.38 -8.28
C CYS A 278 2.50 -10.26 -8.62
N CYS A 279 2.30 -9.07 -8.05
CA CYS A 279 3.23 -7.96 -8.16
C CYS A 279 3.60 -7.47 -6.76
N GLN A 280 2.73 -6.66 -6.13
CA GLN A 280 2.92 -6.04 -4.82
C GLN A 280 1.52 -5.64 -4.34
N VAL A 281 1.13 -6.09 -3.14
CA VAL A 281 -0.24 -5.88 -2.64
C VAL A 281 -0.47 -4.37 -2.44
N ASN A 282 -1.59 -3.85 -2.91
CA ASN A 282 -1.99 -2.46 -2.72
C ASN A 282 -3.52 -2.36 -2.66
N ASP A 283 -4.04 -1.79 -1.58
CA ASP A 283 -5.48 -1.71 -1.35
C ASP A 283 -5.89 -0.33 -0.77
N PRO A 284 -7.19 -0.06 -0.52
CA PRO A 284 -7.64 1.26 -0.12
C PRO A 284 -7.38 1.62 1.35
N ASP A 285 -6.76 0.73 2.13
CA ASP A 285 -6.54 0.88 3.56
C ASP A 285 -5.14 1.46 3.89
N THR A 286 -4.94 1.92 5.13
CA THR A 286 -3.58 2.27 5.61
C THR A 286 -3.44 1.96 7.11
N SER A 287 -2.22 2.08 7.64
CA SER A 287 -1.92 2.02 9.08
C SER A 287 -1.06 3.20 9.52
N ALA A 288 -1.34 3.76 10.69
CA ALA A 288 -0.66 4.96 11.18
C ALA A 288 0.85 4.77 11.43
N SER A 289 1.28 3.58 11.89
CA SER A 289 2.71 3.28 12.10
C SER A 289 3.45 3.15 10.76
N SER A 290 2.85 2.43 9.80
CA SER A 290 3.33 2.36 8.42
C SER A 290 3.40 3.76 7.79
N ASP A 291 2.33 4.56 7.88
CA ASP A 291 2.28 5.92 7.34
C ASP A 291 3.37 6.82 7.93
N THR A 292 3.65 6.67 9.21
CA THR A 292 4.75 7.38 9.89
C THR A 292 6.11 6.98 9.32
N ALA A 293 6.35 5.69 9.10
CA ALA A 293 7.58 5.20 8.49
C ALA A 293 7.73 5.63 7.02
N VAL A 294 6.63 5.66 6.26
CA VAL A 294 6.58 6.17 4.88
C VAL A 294 6.98 7.64 4.87
N ASN A 295 6.33 8.47 5.69
CA ASN A 295 6.64 9.90 5.79
C ASN A 295 8.10 10.16 6.20
N ALA A 296 8.64 9.37 7.14
CA ALA A 296 10.02 9.48 7.59
C ALA A 296 11.06 9.12 6.52
N THR A 297 10.65 8.36 5.50
CA THR A 297 11.52 7.90 4.40
C THR A 297 11.10 8.44 3.04
N ALA A 298 10.26 9.48 3.02
CA ALA A 298 9.68 10.01 1.80
C ALA A 298 10.75 10.34 0.75
N GLY A 299 10.55 9.84 -0.47
CA GLY A 299 11.47 10.03 -1.58
C GLY A 299 12.81 9.28 -1.48
N ILE A 300 13.06 8.46 -0.45
CA ILE A 300 14.26 7.62 -0.39
C ILE A 300 14.04 6.36 -1.25
N LEU A 301 14.93 6.14 -2.21
CA LEU A 301 14.92 5.00 -3.13
C LEU A 301 16.27 4.26 -3.10
N LEU A 302 16.22 2.95 -3.35
CA LEU A 302 17.39 2.12 -3.63
C LEU A 302 17.80 2.29 -5.08
N SER A 303 19.11 2.34 -5.32
CA SER A 303 19.66 2.43 -6.67
C SER A 303 20.87 1.52 -6.84
N GLN A 304 21.06 1.01 -8.05
CA GLN A 304 22.20 0.23 -8.46
C GLN A 304 22.60 0.67 -9.86
N ASP A 305 23.90 0.86 -10.10
CA ASP A 305 24.46 1.19 -11.42
C ASP A 305 23.82 2.38 -12.14
N GLY A 306 23.27 3.32 -11.36
CA GLY A 306 22.66 4.52 -11.90
C GLY A 306 21.18 4.37 -12.28
N GLU A 307 20.52 3.30 -11.85
CA GLU A 307 19.10 3.06 -12.06
C GLU A 307 18.39 2.78 -10.73
N ILE A 308 17.07 2.97 -10.70
CA ILE A 308 16.24 2.55 -9.56
C ILE A 308 16.41 1.03 -9.43
N PHE A 309 16.72 0.55 -8.24
CA PHE A 309 16.94 -0.87 -8.03
C PHE A 309 15.60 -1.60 -7.88
N ARG A 310 15.44 -2.74 -8.56
CA ARG A 310 14.28 -3.62 -8.39
C ARG A 310 14.37 -4.37 -7.06
N SER A 311 13.97 -3.71 -5.99
CA SER A 311 14.06 -4.19 -4.60
C SER A 311 13.02 -5.24 -4.28
N GLU A 312 13.24 -6.46 -4.77
CA GLU A 312 12.45 -7.63 -4.37
C GLU A 312 12.54 -7.87 -2.85
N TYR A 313 11.52 -8.52 -2.30
CA TYR A 313 11.49 -8.92 -0.89
C TYR A 313 10.57 -10.14 -0.73
N SER A 314 10.79 -10.90 0.33
CA SER A 314 9.89 -11.96 0.77
C SER A 314 10.03 -12.21 2.27
N ALA A 315 9.21 -13.08 2.85
CA ALA A 315 9.13 -13.23 4.30
C ALA A 315 10.49 -13.61 4.92
N GLU A 316 11.15 -14.64 4.38
CA GLU A 316 12.49 -15.07 4.78
C GLU A 316 13.34 -15.50 3.57
N ASN A 317 14.43 -14.79 3.30
CA ASN A 317 15.34 -15.06 2.18
C ASN A 317 16.58 -15.88 2.55
N ASN A 318 16.65 -16.49 3.75
CA ASN A 318 17.79 -17.35 4.09
C ASN A 318 18.01 -18.42 3.00
N ALA A 319 19.26 -18.64 2.60
CA ALA A 319 19.65 -19.66 1.63
C ALA A 319 19.79 -21.03 2.30
N TRP A 320 18.88 -21.35 3.20
CA TRP A 320 18.74 -22.65 3.86
C TRP A 320 17.27 -22.89 4.19
N ASP A 321 16.77 -24.05 3.79
CA ASP A 321 15.41 -24.51 4.07
C ASP A 321 15.42 -25.42 5.31
N ASP A 322 14.59 -25.11 6.31
CA ASP A 322 14.48 -25.94 7.51
C ASP A 322 13.46 -27.05 7.24
N PRO A 323 13.87 -28.33 7.14
CA PRO A 323 12.93 -29.41 6.86
C PRO A 323 11.90 -29.63 7.97
N GLY A 324 12.06 -29.00 9.14
CA GLY A 324 11.20 -29.17 10.31
C GLY A 324 10.16 -28.07 10.54
N ASP A 325 10.19 -26.95 9.82
CA ASP A 325 9.29 -25.81 10.08
C ASP A 325 7.99 -25.85 9.26
N GLY A 326 7.98 -26.62 8.17
CA GLY A 326 6.83 -26.77 7.27
C GLY A 326 6.52 -25.54 6.41
N LEU A 327 7.44 -24.57 6.32
CA LEU A 327 7.31 -23.39 5.48
C LEU A 327 7.84 -23.68 4.06
N PRO A 328 7.22 -23.13 3.01
CA PRO A 328 7.69 -23.36 1.65
C PRO A 328 8.86 -22.45 1.28
N CYS A 329 10.00 -23.04 0.96
CA CYS A 329 11.09 -22.34 0.28
C CYS A 329 10.96 -22.41 -1.24
N SER A 330 10.81 -21.26 -1.90
CA SER A 330 10.78 -21.15 -3.37
C SER A 330 12.12 -20.72 -3.97
N ASN A 331 13.16 -20.52 -3.16
CA ASN A 331 14.50 -20.23 -3.64
C ASN A 331 15.08 -21.47 -4.36
N PRO A 332 15.33 -21.40 -5.68
CA PRO A 332 15.84 -22.54 -6.44
C PRO A 332 17.33 -22.83 -6.16
N ASP A 333 18.05 -21.95 -5.45
CA ASP A 333 19.49 -22.06 -5.22
C ASP A 333 19.86 -21.67 -3.78
N LEU A 334 20.08 -22.69 -2.97
CA LEU A 334 20.49 -22.59 -1.56
C LEU A 334 22.02 -22.70 -1.37
N SER A 335 22.81 -22.51 -2.43
CA SER A 335 24.28 -22.68 -2.38
C SER A 335 25.00 -21.69 -1.47
N CYS A 336 24.38 -20.56 -1.14
CA CYS A 336 24.94 -19.58 -0.19
C CYS A 336 24.98 -20.11 1.25
N GLY A 337 24.09 -21.05 1.59
CA GLY A 337 24.03 -21.68 2.91
C GLY A 337 23.37 -20.83 4.00
N ASN A 338 23.22 -21.45 5.18
CA ASN A 338 22.53 -20.87 6.33
C ASN A 338 23.26 -19.62 6.87
N GLY A 339 22.52 -18.53 7.10
CA GLY A 339 23.07 -17.23 7.52
C GLY A 339 23.48 -16.33 6.36
N PHE A 340 23.03 -16.66 5.15
CA PHE A 340 23.23 -15.87 3.94
C PHE A 340 21.90 -15.72 3.21
N VAL A 341 21.65 -14.55 2.64
CA VAL A 341 20.61 -14.37 1.63
C VAL A 341 21.25 -14.45 0.25
N GLY A 342 20.53 -15.00 -0.73
CA GLY A 342 21.01 -15.08 -2.10
C GLY A 342 20.44 -16.26 -2.88
N SER A 343 20.47 -16.11 -4.20
CA SER A 343 20.05 -17.13 -5.15
C SER A 343 20.88 -17.02 -6.44
N PRO A 344 22.16 -17.49 -6.43
CA PRO A 344 23.10 -17.28 -7.54
C PRO A 344 22.59 -17.74 -8.91
N ALA A 345 21.79 -18.81 -8.98
CA ALA A 345 21.14 -19.27 -10.20
C ALA A 345 20.20 -18.24 -10.86
N THR A 346 19.74 -17.24 -10.10
CA THR A 346 18.91 -16.11 -10.57
C THR A 346 19.68 -14.80 -10.69
N GLY A 347 21.01 -14.84 -10.54
CA GLY A 347 21.88 -13.66 -10.59
C GLY A 347 21.96 -12.87 -9.28
N TRP A 348 21.37 -13.37 -8.19
CA TRP A 348 21.46 -12.72 -6.88
C TRP A 348 22.68 -13.22 -6.10
N PRO A 349 23.59 -12.32 -5.66
CA PRO A 349 24.80 -12.70 -4.96
C PRO A 349 24.51 -13.26 -3.57
N CYS A 350 25.44 -14.03 -3.03
CA CYS A 350 25.43 -14.41 -1.63
C CYS A 350 25.84 -13.21 -0.77
N LEU A 351 24.94 -12.76 0.09
CA LEU A 351 25.15 -11.68 1.06
C LEU A 351 25.01 -12.26 2.47
N ALA A 352 25.96 -11.94 3.35
CA ALA A 352 25.88 -12.39 4.73
C ALA A 352 24.68 -11.72 5.43
N ASP A 353 23.87 -12.52 6.11
CA ASP A 353 22.74 -12.07 6.91
C ASP A 353 22.70 -12.86 8.22
N SER A 354 23.40 -12.35 9.23
CA SER A 354 23.62 -13.09 10.49
C SER A 354 22.32 -13.37 11.25
N VAL A 355 21.30 -12.51 11.11
CA VAL A 355 20.02 -12.69 11.81
C VAL A 355 19.15 -13.77 11.15
N ALA A 356 19.51 -14.23 9.95
CA ALA A 356 18.86 -15.35 9.27
C ALA A 356 19.38 -16.71 9.77
N LEU A 357 20.48 -16.75 10.53
CA LEU A 357 21.10 -18.01 10.98
C LEU A 357 20.09 -18.87 11.76
N GLY A 358 19.85 -20.09 11.26
CA GLY A 358 18.93 -21.05 11.85
C GLY A 358 17.45 -20.76 11.58
N ARG A 359 17.12 -19.88 10.64
CA ARG A 359 15.74 -19.58 10.21
C ARG A 359 15.49 -20.20 8.84
N GLY A 360 14.53 -21.12 8.72
CA GLY A 360 14.20 -21.74 7.44
C GLY A 360 13.66 -20.73 6.43
N CYS A 361 14.05 -20.88 5.17
CA CYS A 361 13.58 -20.09 4.04
C CYS A 361 12.05 -20.12 3.92
N PHE A 362 11.45 -18.95 3.77
CA PHE A 362 10.03 -18.77 3.48
C PHE A 362 9.89 -17.66 2.45
N GLY A 363 10.23 -17.98 1.22
CA GLY A 363 10.45 -16.94 0.23
C GLY A 363 11.24 -17.40 -0.96
N HIS A 364 11.73 -16.43 -1.72
CA HIS A 364 12.39 -16.69 -3.00
C HIS A 364 13.90 -16.42 -2.99
N GLY A 365 14.47 -16.05 -1.84
CA GLY A 365 15.92 -15.90 -1.64
C GLY A 365 16.55 -14.67 -2.30
N ARG A 366 15.74 -13.67 -2.65
CA ARG A 366 16.19 -12.46 -3.38
C ARG A 366 15.77 -11.21 -2.63
N GLY A 367 16.66 -10.24 -2.58
CA GLY A 367 16.41 -8.95 -1.94
C GLY A 367 16.21 -9.03 -0.43
N MET A 368 15.28 -8.23 0.08
CA MET A 368 15.14 -7.98 1.52
C MET A 368 14.28 -9.05 2.20
N SER A 369 14.77 -9.66 3.29
CA SER A 369 13.94 -10.50 4.17
C SER A 369 13.06 -9.62 5.05
N GLN A 370 11.74 -9.73 4.97
CA GLN A 370 10.80 -8.98 5.82
C GLN A 370 11.02 -9.32 7.31
N TRP A 371 11.10 -10.61 7.65
CA TRP A 371 11.41 -11.03 9.02
C TRP A 371 12.84 -10.68 9.43
N GLY A 372 13.76 -10.61 8.46
CA GLY A 372 15.12 -10.16 8.66
C GLY A 372 15.20 -8.69 9.05
N THR A 373 14.41 -7.79 8.45
CA THR A 373 14.41 -6.37 8.86
C THR A 373 13.93 -6.19 10.29
N GLN A 374 12.91 -6.95 10.68
CA GLN A 374 12.45 -6.95 12.06
C GLN A 374 13.55 -7.46 13.00
N ARG A 375 14.18 -8.60 12.71
CA ARG A 375 15.29 -9.11 13.53
C ARG A 375 16.48 -8.17 13.60
N TRP A 376 16.92 -7.59 12.49
CA TRP A 376 17.99 -6.59 12.50
C TRP A 376 17.64 -5.39 13.36
N SER A 377 16.39 -4.93 13.31
CA SER A 377 15.95 -3.84 14.19
C SER A 377 15.91 -4.24 15.66
N LEU A 378 15.81 -5.53 15.99
CA LEU A 378 15.86 -6.04 17.36
C LEU A 378 17.29 -6.31 17.84
N ASP A 379 18.16 -6.78 16.95
CA ASP A 379 19.54 -7.24 17.26
C ASP A 379 20.59 -6.13 17.26
N GLN A 380 20.29 -4.93 16.74
CA GLN A 380 21.17 -3.75 16.88
C GLN A 380 21.03 -3.05 18.25
N GLY A 381 20.53 -3.79 19.27
CA GLY A 381 20.38 -3.35 20.67
C GLY A 381 21.55 -3.70 21.57
#